data_AF-A0A9E5PPX8-F1
#
_entry.id   AF-A0A9E5PPX8-F1
#
_cell.length_a   1.000
_cell.length_b   1.000
_cell.length_c   1.000
_cell.angle_alpha   90.00
_cell.angle_beta   90.00
_cell.angle_gamma   90.00
#
_symmetry.space_group_name_H-M   'P 1'
#
loop_
_entity.id
_entity.type
_entity.pdbx_description
1 polymer ?
#
loop_
_entity_poly.entity_id
_entity_poly.type
_entity_poly.pdbx_seq_one_letter_code
_entity_poly.pdbx_strand_id
1 'polypeptide(L)'
;MRVPLQLALLAAPLVLAACAAATQWGDSLRDPNRLTAIEIQAVSAHSALEAVRQLRAVWLQGRRSSGVYPVVYVDNIRMGGPAVLERIWVQNIFELRFMSGLDATTRYGTGHTGGAILVFTRHST
;
A
#
# COMPACT_ATOMS: atom_id res chain seq x y z
N MET A 1 64.50 30.84 41.45
CA MET A 1 64.42 31.97 40.49
C MET A 1 63.61 31.54 39.27
N ARG A 2 62.40 32.13 39.13
CA ARG A 2 61.68 32.51 37.88
C ARG A 2 61.26 31.45 36.83
N VAL A 3 59.97 31.11 36.89
CA VAL A 3 58.96 30.71 35.84
C VAL A 3 59.04 31.67 34.61
N PRO A 4 58.45 31.47 33.38
CA PRO A 4 57.26 30.66 33.03
C PRO A 4 57.11 30.12 31.58
N LEU A 5 55.92 29.56 31.26
CA LEU A 5 55.15 29.64 30.00
C LEU A 5 55.89 29.31 28.67
N GLN A 6 55.47 28.35 27.84
CA GLN A 6 54.35 28.50 26.89
C GLN A 6 54.08 27.19 26.12
N LEU A 7 52.79 26.85 26.00
CA LEU A 7 52.05 26.42 24.79
C LEU A 7 52.63 25.34 23.87
N ALA A 8 51.93 24.21 23.76
CA ALA A 8 51.57 23.51 22.51
C ALA A 8 51.21 22.05 22.86
N LEU A 9 50.16 21.41 22.36
CA LEU A 9 49.03 21.77 21.51
C LEU A 9 48.11 20.52 21.64
N LEU A 10 46.82 20.70 21.90
CA LEU A 10 45.86 19.60 21.86
C LEU A 10 45.87 18.98 20.45
N ALA A 11 46.12 17.67 20.34
CA ALA A 11 45.92 16.91 19.11
C ALA A 11 44.89 15.81 19.39
N ALA A 12 43.61 16.16 19.23
CA ALA A 12 42.50 15.22 19.16
C ALA A 12 42.33 14.75 17.70
N PRO A 13 42.52 13.47 17.37
CA PRO A 13 42.18 12.98 16.04
C PRO A 13 40.68 12.66 15.98
N LEU A 14 39.97 13.58 15.31
CA LEU A 14 38.76 13.42 14.50
C LEU A 14 38.16 12.00 14.44
N VAL A 15 37.03 11.82 15.11
CA VAL A 15 36.12 10.69 14.92
C VAL A 15 35.45 10.84 13.55
N LEU A 16 35.81 9.99 12.59
CA LEU A 16 35.07 9.82 11.34
C LEU A 16 33.77 9.05 11.61
N ALA A 17 32.80 9.72 12.24
CA ALA A 17 31.41 9.27 12.27
C ALA A 17 30.78 9.57 10.91
N ALA A 18 31.07 8.73 9.92
CA ALA A 18 30.32 8.70 8.67
C ALA A 18 28.93 8.16 8.98
N CYS A 19 27.98 9.08 9.21
CA CYS A 19 26.56 8.78 9.20
C CYS A 19 26.16 8.21 7.84
N ALA A 20 26.24 6.89 7.70
CA ALA A 20 25.39 6.18 6.76
C ALA A 20 23.96 6.16 7.33
N ALA A 21 23.34 7.33 7.45
CA ALA A 21 21.89 7.44 7.55
C ALA A 21 21.33 7.28 6.13
N ALA A 22 21.54 6.10 5.55
CA ALA A 22 20.86 5.68 4.35
C ALA A 22 19.40 5.42 4.74
N THR A 23 18.62 6.49 4.75
CA THR A 23 17.20 6.54 4.41
C THR A 23 16.35 5.38 4.97
N GLN A 24 16.24 5.30 6.30
CA GLN A 24 15.30 4.38 6.95
C GLN A 24 13.85 4.93 7.05
N TRP A 25 13.50 6.04 6.39
CA TRP A 25 12.26 6.79 6.71
C TRP A 25 11.41 7.19 5.49
N GLY A 26 10.97 6.21 4.72
CA GLY A 26 9.92 6.42 3.70
C GLY A 26 9.35 5.14 3.11
N ASP A 27 10.04 4.03 3.28
CA ASP A 27 9.77 2.76 2.60
C ASP A 27 9.47 1.61 3.57
N SER A 28 8.77 1.92 4.66
CA SER A 28 7.93 0.92 5.33
C SER A 28 6.76 0.59 4.40
N LEU A 29 7.09 -0.07 3.29
CA LEU A 29 6.27 -0.92 2.45
C LEU A 29 4.84 -0.42 2.32
N ARG A 30 4.61 0.44 1.34
CA ARG A 30 3.30 0.75 0.77
C ARG A 30 2.49 -0.57 0.70
N ASP A 31 1.55 -0.77 1.62
CA ASP A 31 0.94 -2.09 1.86
C ASP A 31 0.41 -2.64 0.52
N PRO A 32 0.96 -3.78 0.03
CA PRO A 32 0.63 -4.28 -1.29
C PRO A 32 -0.83 -4.72 -1.38
N ASN A 33 -1.48 -4.95 -0.24
CA ASN A 33 -2.87 -5.40 -0.13
C ASN A 33 -3.83 -4.27 0.27
N ARG A 34 -3.36 -3.01 0.28
CA ARG A 34 -4.18 -1.85 0.61
C ARG A 34 -3.94 -0.70 -0.36
N LEU A 35 -5.02 0.02 -0.67
CA LEU A 35 -5.01 1.24 -1.46
C LEU A 35 -5.80 2.30 -0.73
N THR A 36 -5.11 3.34 -0.27
CA THR A 36 -5.70 4.44 0.48
C THR A 36 -6.30 5.49 -0.45
N ALA A 37 -7.23 6.29 0.07
CA ALA A 37 -7.73 7.47 -0.63
C ALA A 37 -6.62 8.41 -1.13
N ILE A 38 -5.54 8.59 -0.35
CA ILE A 38 -4.41 9.46 -0.73
C ILE A 38 -3.70 8.90 -1.96
N GLU A 39 -3.46 7.59 -1.99
CA GLU A 39 -2.85 6.96 -3.16
C GLU A 39 -3.75 6.99 -4.40
N ILE A 40 -5.06 6.80 -4.21
CA ILE A 40 -6.05 6.87 -5.30
C ILE A 40 -6.09 8.29 -5.88
N GLN A 41 -6.03 9.32 -5.04
CA GLN A 41 -6.03 10.73 -5.49
C GLN A 41 -4.73 11.16 -6.16
N ALA A 42 -3.63 10.44 -5.93
CA ALA A 42 -2.34 10.72 -6.57
C ALA A 42 -2.30 10.32 -8.05
N VAL A 43 -3.32 9.61 -8.55
CA VAL A 43 -3.43 9.20 -9.95
C VAL A 43 -4.69 9.75 -10.60
N SER A 44 -4.65 9.93 -11.93
CA SER A 44 -5.82 10.32 -12.72
C SER A 44 -6.66 9.09 -13.04
N ALA A 45 -7.47 8.65 -12.07
CA ALA A 45 -8.43 7.57 -12.22
C ALA A 45 -9.84 8.06 -11.88
N HIS A 46 -10.84 7.66 -12.65
CA HIS A 46 -12.25 8.02 -12.42
C HIS A 46 -13.02 6.90 -11.72
N SER A 47 -12.60 5.65 -11.92
CA SER A 47 -13.20 4.46 -11.32
C SER A 47 -12.23 3.68 -10.43
N ALA A 48 -12.78 2.87 -9.52
CA ALA A 48 -12.01 1.93 -8.72
C ALA A 48 -11.20 0.98 -9.62
N LEU A 49 -11.76 0.56 -10.75
CA LEU A 49 -11.09 -0.33 -11.69
C LEU A 49 -9.84 0.33 -12.28
N GLU A 50 -9.93 1.59 -12.70
CA GLU A 50 -8.78 2.34 -13.21
C GLU A 50 -7.71 2.52 -12.13
N ALA A 51 -8.11 2.90 -10.91
CA ALA A 51 -7.19 3.08 -9.80
C ALA A 51 -6.43 1.77 -9.48
N VAL A 52 -7.14 0.63 -9.41
CA VAL A 52 -6.52 -0.68 -9.20
C VAL A 52 -5.63 -1.07 -10.38
N ARG A 53 -6.05 -0.83 -11.63
CA ARG A 53 -5.21 -1.13 -12.81
C ARG A 53 -3.89 -0.37 -12.79
N GLN A 54 -3.91 0.91 -12.43
CA GLN A 54 -2.72 1.76 -12.42
C GLN A 54 -1.80 1.47 -11.22
N LEU A 55 -2.38 1.29 -10.03
CA LEU A 55 -1.60 1.21 -8.78
C LEU A 55 -1.33 -0.22 -8.31
N ARG A 56 -2.21 -1.18 -8.64
CA ARG A 56 -2.21 -2.55 -8.12
C ARG A 56 -2.72 -3.57 -9.14
N ALA A 57 -2.19 -3.53 -10.37
CA ALA A 57 -2.63 -4.40 -11.46
C ALA A 57 -2.69 -5.90 -11.09
N VAL A 58 -1.79 -6.34 -10.19
CA VAL A 58 -1.71 -7.72 -9.70
C VAL A 58 -2.99 -8.20 -9.01
N TRP A 59 -3.77 -7.31 -8.38
CA TRP A 59 -5.03 -7.69 -7.72
C TRP A 59 -6.07 -8.23 -8.70
N LEU A 60 -6.06 -7.71 -9.93
CA LEU A 60 -7.01 -8.11 -10.98
C LEU A 60 -6.59 -9.38 -11.69
N GLN A 61 -5.34 -9.81 -11.50
CA GLN A 61 -4.76 -10.89 -12.29
C GLN A 61 -5.20 -12.27 -11.82
N GLY A 62 -5.57 -12.46 -10.55
CA GLY A 62 -5.86 -13.79 -10.02
C GLY A 62 -4.80 -14.82 -10.43
N ARG A 63 -5.14 -16.11 -10.41
CA ARG A 63 -4.30 -17.11 -11.08
C ARG A 63 -4.65 -17.06 -12.58
N ARG A 64 -4.05 -16.11 -13.32
CA ARG A 64 -4.35 -15.79 -14.76
C ARG A 64 -4.49 -17.02 -15.66
N SER A 65 -3.72 -18.08 -15.39
CA SER A 65 -3.75 -19.33 -16.15
C SER A 65 -5.05 -20.14 -15.99
N SER A 66 -5.89 -19.81 -15.01
CA SER A 66 -7.11 -20.56 -14.67
C SER A 66 -8.42 -19.79 -14.90
N GLY A 67 -8.35 -18.53 -15.37
CA GLY A 67 -9.55 -17.70 -15.58
C GLY A 67 -10.30 -17.31 -14.30
N VAL A 68 -9.68 -17.48 -13.13
CA VAL A 68 -10.30 -17.18 -11.84
C VAL A 68 -9.98 -15.74 -11.42
N TYR A 69 -11.03 -14.93 -11.35
CA TYR A 69 -10.97 -13.53 -10.93
C TYR A 69 -11.31 -13.36 -9.45
N PRO A 70 -10.86 -12.27 -8.80
CA PRO A 70 -11.28 -11.95 -7.44
C PRO A 70 -12.76 -11.56 -7.40
N VAL A 71 -13.40 -11.86 -6.27
CA VAL A 71 -14.77 -11.42 -5.98
C VAL A 71 -14.73 -10.02 -5.36
N VAL A 72 -15.58 -9.12 -5.82
CA VAL A 72 -15.71 -7.75 -5.32
C VAL A 72 -16.77 -7.70 -4.24
N TYR A 73 -16.41 -7.11 -3.11
CA TYR A 73 -17.31 -6.74 -2.03
C TYR A 73 -17.33 -5.23 -1.88
N VAL A 74 -18.51 -4.65 -1.67
CA VAL A 74 -18.68 -3.23 -1.33
C VAL A 74 -19.31 -3.17 0.04
N ASP A 75 -18.61 -2.58 1.01
CA ASP A 75 -19.04 -2.51 2.41
C ASP A 75 -19.53 -3.87 2.95
N ASN A 76 -18.73 -4.90 2.67
CA ASN A 76 -18.97 -6.30 3.06
C ASN A 76 -20.18 -6.98 2.35
N ILE A 77 -20.78 -6.35 1.33
CA ILE A 77 -21.81 -6.93 0.47
C ILE A 77 -21.17 -7.49 -0.81
N ARG A 78 -21.45 -8.76 -1.15
CA ARG A 78 -20.93 -9.41 -2.35
C ARG A 78 -21.57 -8.81 -3.61
N MET A 79 -20.78 -8.20 -4.47
CA MET A 79 -21.27 -7.52 -5.68
C MET A 79 -20.99 -8.28 -6.98
N GLY A 80 -20.00 -9.17 -6.99
CA GLY A 80 -19.68 -9.99 -8.17
C GLY A 80 -18.20 -9.98 -8.53
N GLY A 81 -17.87 -9.86 -9.82
CA GLY A 81 -16.49 -9.85 -10.30
C GLY A 81 -15.90 -8.43 -10.49
N PRO A 82 -14.68 -8.31 -11.03
CA PRO A 82 -13.96 -7.04 -11.15
C PRO A 82 -14.67 -5.98 -12.00
N ALA A 83 -15.57 -6.36 -12.91
CA ALA A 83 -16.37 -5.43 -13.71
C ALA A 83 -17.23 -4.47 -12.85
N VAL A 84 -17.57 -4.86 -11.61
CA VAL A 84 -18.26 -3.99 -10.66
C VAL A 84 -17.45 -2.72 -10.35
N LEU A 85 -16.12 -2.83 -10.28
CA LEU A 85 -15.22 -1.73 -9.91
C LEU A 85 -15.27 -0.56 -10.91
N GLU A 86 -15.69 -0.81 -12.15
CA GLU A 86 -15.84 0.23 -13.17
C GLU A 86 -16.96 1.22 -12.83
N ARG A 87 -17.98 0.77 -12.10
CA ARG A 87 -19.16 1.57 -11.72
C ARG A 87 -18.98 2.31 -10.39
N ILE A 88 -17.83 2.14 -9.73
CA ILE A 88 -17.54 2.75 -8.44
C ILE A 88 -16.60 3.93 -8.66
N TRP A 89 -17.12 5.13 -8.44
CA TRP A 89 -16.37 6.38 -8.58
C TRP A 89 -15.33 6.51 -7.47
N VAL A 90 -14.11 6.93 -7.81
CA VAL A 90 -13.01 7.08 -6.84
C VAL A 90 -13.33 8.03 -5.70
N GLN A 91 -14.16 9.05 -5.95
CA GLN A 91 -14.60 10.01 -4.94
C GLN A 91 -15.38 9.36 -3.78
N ASN A 92 -16.07 8.25 -4.05
CA ASN A 92 -16.89 7.54 -3.07
C ASN A 92 -16.06 6.53 -2.28
N ILE A 93 -14.78 6.33 -2.60
CA ILE A 93 -13.93 5.31 -1.98
C ILE A 93 -13.17 5.94 -0.81
N PHE A 94 -13.27 5.31 0.35
CA PHE A 94 -12.40 5.55 1.49
C PHE A 94 -11.12 4.73 1.35
N GLU A 95 -11.25 3.45 1.02
CA GLU A 95 -10.13 2.52 0.92
C GLU A 95 -10.49 1.31 0.06
N LEU A 96 -9.49 0.72 -0.61
CA LEU A 96 -9.59 -0.61 -1.20
C LEU A 96 -8.62 -1.57 -0.50
N ARG A 97 -9.04 -2.83 -0.34
CA ARG A 97 -8.16 -3.90 0.13
C ARG A 97 -8.23 -5.10 -0.79
N PHE A 98 -7.12 -5.81 -0.89
CA PHE A 98 -7.06 -7.13 -1.48
C PHE A 98 -6.91 -8.18 -0.39
N MET A 99 -7.65 -9.27 -0.54
CA MET A 99 -7.59 -10.43 0.31
C MET A 99 -7.18 -11.62 -0.55
N SER A 100 -6.16 -12.37 -0.09
CA SER A 100 -5.68 -13.56 -0.80
C SER A 100 -6.81 -14.59 -0.92
N GLY A 101 -6.70 -15.50 -1.90
CA GLY A 101 -7.72 -16.53 -2.07
C GLY A 101 -7.88 -17.45 -0.87
N LEU A 102 -6.79 -17.69 -0.12
CA LEU A 102 -6.82 -18.45 1.12
C LEU A 102 -7.61 -17.69 2.19
N ASP A 103 -7.26 -16.44 2.47
CA ASP A 103 -7.91 -15.63 3.50
C ASP A 103 -9.39 -15.38 3.18
N ALA A 104 -9.68 -15.12 1.91
CA ALA A 104 -11.05 -14.93 1.44
C ALA A 104 -11.87 -16.23 1.55
N THR A 105 -11.26 -17.39 1.31
CA THR A 105 -11.92 -18.67 1.53
C THR A 105 -12.19 -18.94 2.99
N THR A 106 -11.25 -18.61 3.88
CA THR A 106 -11.42 -18.70 5.33
C THR A 106 -12.55 -17.80 5.82
N ARG A 107 -12.69 -16.59 5.26
CA ARG A 107 -13.67 -15.60 5.71
C ARG A 107 -15.06 -15.78 5.10
N TYR A 108 -15.14 -16.05 3.80
CA TYR A 108 -16.38 -16.05 3.02
C TYR A 108 -16.77 -17.42 2.46
N GLY A 109 -15.95 -18.46 2.69
CA GLY A 109 -16.16 -19.80 2.18
C GLY A 109 -15.60 -20.02 0.77
N THR A 110 -15.88 -21.18 0.19
CA THR A 110 -15.36 -21.61 -1.13
C THR A 110 -15.75 -20.65 -2.26
N GLY A 111 -15.02 -20.70 -3.38
CA GLY A 111 -15.29 -19.86 -4.56
C GLY A 111 -14.49 -18.54 -4.59
N HIS A 112 -13.55 -18.36 -3.68
CA HIS A 112 -12.67 -17.20 -3.60
C HIS A 112 -11.23 -17.50 -4.03
N THR A 113 -11.00 -18.52 -4.86
CA THR A 113 -9.64 -18.92 -5.26
C THR A 113 -8.84 -17.79 -5.93
N GLY A 114 -9.52 -16.83 -6.56
CA GLY A 114 -8.91 -15.62 -7.15
C GLY A 114 -8.68 -14.47 -6.16
N GLY A 115 -9.07 -14.62 -4.89
CA GLY A 115 -9.05 -13.58 -3.87
C GLY A 115 -10.37 -12.81 -3.77
N ALA A 116 -10.34 -11.75 -2.97
CA ALA A 116 -11.43 -10.78 -2.88
C ALA A 116 -10.89 -9.35 -2.88
N ILE A 117 -11.60 -8.45 -3.56
CA ILE A 117 -11.35 -7.01 -3.49
C ILE A 117 -12.45 -6.40 -2.64
N LEU A 118 -12.05 -5.80 -1.52
CA LEU A 118 -12.94 -5.15 -0.58
C LEU A 118 -12.92 -3.65 -0.85
N VAL A 119 -14.08 -3.09 -1.15
CA VAL A 119 -14.29 -1.66 -1.33
C VAL A 119 -14.95 -1.13 -0.07
N PHE A 120 -14.31 -0.15 0.56
CA PHE A 120 -14.87 0.60 1.68
C PHE A 120 -15.29 1.97 1.16
N THR A 121 -16.57 2.29 1.23
CA THR A 121 -17.08 3.58 0.76
C THR A 121 -16.97 4.65 1.84
N ARG A 122 -16.97 5.92 1.44
CA ARG A 122 -17.18 7.02 2.39
C ARG A 122 -18.63 7.00 2.82
N HIS A 123 -18.87 6.83 4.11
CA HIS A 123 -20.19 7.13 4.67
C HIS A 123 -20.44 8.63 4.51
N SER A 124 -21.43 9.01 3.69
CA SER A 124 -21.96 10.38 3.70
C SER A 124 -22.69 10.56 5.02
N THR A 125 -22.13 11.34 5.94
CA THR A 125 -22.87 11.85 7.10
C THR A 125 -23.76 13.01 6.65
#